data_AF-A0A2V7M4T7-F1
#
_entry.id   AF-A0A2V7M4T7-F1
#
_cell.length_a   1.000
_cell.length_b   1.000
_cell.length_c   1.000
_cell.angle_alpha   90.00
_cell.angle_beta   90.00
_cell.angle_gamma   90.00
#
_symmetry.space_group_name_H-M   'P 1'
#
loop_
_entity.id
_entity.type
_entity.pdbx_description
1 polymer ?
#
loop_
_entity_poly.entity_id
_entity_poly.type
_entity_poly.pdbx_seq_one_letter_code
_entity_poly.pdbx_strand_id
1 'polypeptide(L)'
;MRSVILAALLVVPSVVSSQETASDTLLTVNHYLDWEQVADPQVSPNGAQIVYTRRWVNKLEDRWDSGLWIMNADGSRNRFLVKGSNARWSPDGTRIAYF
;
A
#
# COMPACT_ATOMS: atom_id res chain seq x y z
N MET A 1 -11.62 59.05 -45.87
CA MET A 1 -10.31 58.35 -45.97
C MET A 1 -9.98 57.81 -44.58
N ARG A 2 -10.36 56.57 -44.30
CA ARG A 2 -9.48 55.39 -44.06
C ARG A 2 -8.67 55.45 -42.75
N SER A 3 -9.29 54.85 -41.73
CA SER A 3 -8.82 54.09 -40.56
C SER A 3 -7.32 53.90 -40.33
N VAL A 4 -6.91 53.91 -39.05
CA VAL A 4 -6.12 52.81 -38.42
C VAL A 4 -6.50 52.75 -36.93
N ILE A 5 -7.03 51.61 -36.46
CA ILE A 5 -7.16 51.29 -35.03
C ILE A 5 -6.10 50.23 -34.74
N LEU A 6 -5.19 50.53 -33.81
CA LEU A 6 -4.14 49.63 -33.36
C LEU A 6 -4.72 48.70 -32.29
N ALA A 7 -4.98 47.44 -32.64
CA ALA A 7 -5.40 46.43 -31.68
C ALA A 7 -4.16 45.89 -30.95
N ALA A 8 -4.06 46.16 -29.64
CA ALA A 8 -3.04 45.56 -28.79
C ALA A 8 -3.38 44.08 -28.54
N LEU A 9 -2.56 43.16 -29.03
CA LEU A 9 -2.67 41.73 -28.72
C LEU A 9 -2.25 41.50 -27.27
N LEU A 10 -3.21 41.19 -26.40
CA LEU A 10 -2.95 40.64 -25.06
C LEU A 10 -2.46 39.19 -25.21
N VAL A 11 -1.15 38.96 -25.05
CA VAL A 11 -0.60 37.62 -24.90
C VAL A 11 -0.89 37.16 -23.48
N VAL A 12 -1.91 36.32 -23.31
CA VAL A 12 -2.15 35.62 -22.05
C VAL A 12 -1.09 34.53 -21.93
N PRO A 13 -0.25 34.51 -20.87
CA PRO A 13 0.69 33.42 -20.69
C PRO A 13 -0.12 32.15 -20.44
N SER A 14 -0.09 31.24 -21.40
CA SER A 14 -0.58 29.88 -21.20
C SER A 14 0.25 29.28 -20.07
N VAL A 15 -0.36 29.10 -18.90
CA VAL A 15 0.24 28.27 -17.86
C VAL A 15 0.18 26.85 -18.41
N VAL A 16 1.24 26.43 -19.10
CA VAL A 16 1.40 25.03 -19.50
C VAL A 16 1.60 24.27 -18.21
N SER A 17 0.51 23.71 -17.69
CA SER A 17 0.59 22.76 -16.58
C SER A 17 1.27 21.52 -17.13
N SER A 18 2.59 21.42 -16.94
CA SER A 18 3.40 20.25 -17.24
C SER A 18 3.35 19.22 -16.10
N GLN A 19 2.29 19.25 -15.29
CA GLN A 19 2.13 18.25 -14.25
C GLN A 19 1.68 16.94 -14.90
N GLU A 20 2.43 15.88 -14.62
CA GLU A 20 2.05 14.52 -14.99
C GLU A 20 0.68 14.21 -14.39
N THR A 21 -0.31 13.97 -15.23
CA THR A 21 -1.60 13.45 -14.78
C THR A 21 -1.39 12.02 -14.33
N ALA A 22 -1.73 11.71 -13.08
CA ALA A 22 -1.70 10.35 -12.57
C ALA A 22 -2.54 9.45 -13.50
N SER A 23 -1.90 8.44 -14.08
CA SER A 23 -2.56 7.50 -14.96
C SER A 23 -3.12 6.33 -14.15
N ASP A 24 -4.41 6.04 -14.32
CA ASP A 24 -5.07 4.91 -13.67
C ASP A 24 -4.69 3.54 -14.27
N THR A 25 -4.00 3.53 -15.41
CA THR A 25 -3.65 2.31 -16.15
C THR A 25 -2.14 2.05 -16.18
N LEU A 26 -1.31 3.03 -15.85
CA LEU A 26 0.14 2.88 -15.80
C LEU A 26 0.61 2.56 -14.39
N LEU A 27 1.63 1.70 -14.29
CA LEU A 27 2.31 1.49 -13.03
C LEU A 27 3.13 2.74 -12.68
N THR A 28 2.87 3.33 -11.52
CA THR A 28 3.59 4.49 -11.00
C THR A 28 4.42 4.10 -9.78
N VAL A 29 5.31 4.98 -9.35
CA VAL A 29 6.04 4.78 -8.08
C VAL A 29 5.07 4.66 -6.90
N ASN A 30 3.95 5.40 -6.91
CA ASN A 30 2.95 5.30 -5.84
C ASN A 30 2.35 3.90 -5.75
N HIS A 31 2.10 3.23 -6.88
CA HIS A 31 1.63 1.84 -6.89
C HIS A 31 2.63 0.88 -6.24
N TYR A 32 3.93 1.09 -6.45
CA TYR A 32 4.96 0.31 -5.75
C TYR A 32 4.95 0.57 -4.24
N LEU A 33 4.82 1.83 -3.82
CA LEU A 33 4.83 2.21 -2.40
C LEU A 33 3.54 1.80 -1.66
N ASP A 34 2.41 1.65 -2.36
CA ASP A 34 1.14 1.15 -1.80
C ASP A 34 1.03 -0.38 -1.79
N TRP A 35 1.98 -1.08 -2.41
CA TRP A 35 1.96 -2.53 -2.46
C TRP A 35 2.32 -3.14 -1.09
N GLU A 36 1.37 -3.89 -0.53
CA GLU A 36 1.60 -4.74 0.63
C GLU A 36 2.08 -6.15 0.27
N GLN A 37 3.12 -6.63 0.96
CA GLN A 37 3.67 -7.97 0.79
C GLN A 37 3.17 -8.90 1.89
N VAL A 38 2.90 -10.16 1.53
CA VAL A 38 2.54 -11.23 2.46
C VAL A 38 3.68 -12.25 2.51
N ALA A 39 4.08 -12.65 3.72
CA ALA A 39 5.20 -13.57 3.93
C ALA A 39 5.00 -14.46 5.17
N ASP A 40 5.78 -15.54 5.24
CA ASP A 40 5.88 -16.46 6.38
C ASP A 40 4.52 -16.94 6.93
N PRO A 41 3.64 -17.54 6.09
CA PRO A 41 2.39 -18.10 6.58
C PRO A 41 2.64 -19.35 7.45
N GLN A 42 1.93 -19.45 8.57
CA GLN A 42 1.96 -20.59 9.48
C GLN A 42 0.54 -21.05 9.80
N VAL A 43 0.27 -22.32 9.50
CA VAL A 43 -1.01 -22.97 9.84
C VAL A 43 -0.99 -23.38 11.32
N SER A 44 -2.09 -23.18 12.03
CA SER A 44 -2.24 -23.63 13.41
C SER A 44 -2.19 -25.17 13.49
N PRO A 45 -1.77 -25.77 14.62
CA PRO A 45 -1.64 -27.23 14.74
C PRO A 45 -2.93 -28.01 14.43
N ASN A 46 -4.10 -27.42 14.72
CA ASN A 46 -5.41 -28.00 14.40
C ASN A 46 -5.90 -27.69 12.97
N GLY A 47 -5.12 -26.97 12.16
CA GLY A 47 -5.47 -26.62 10.78
C GLY A 47 -6.52 -25.51 10.62
N ALA A 48 -7.07 -24.97 11.71
CA ALA A 48 -8.22 -24.08 11.63
C ALA A 48 -7.87 -22.62 11.27
N GLN A 49 -6.64 -22.19 11.55
CA GLN A 49 -6.22 -20.80 11.39
C GLN A 49 -4.86 -20.69 10.70
N ILE A 50 -4.64 -19.54 10.06
CA ILE A 50 -3.37 -19.18 9.42
C ILE A 50 -2.96 -17.83 9.98
N VAL A 51 -1.77 -17.76 10.58
CA VAL A 51 -1.10 -16.50 10.91
C VAL A 51 -0.05 -16.20 9.86
N TYR A 52 0.10 -14.95 9.46
CA TYR A 52 1.07 -14.55 8.44
C TYR A 52 1.58 -13.12 8.69
N THR A 53 2.72 -12.78 8.11
CA THR A 53 3.27 -11.43 8.17
C THR A 53 2.79 -10.62 6.97
N ARG A 54 2.28 -9.41 7.20
CA ARG A 54 2.00 -8.41 6.18
C ARG A 54 2.99 -7.26 6.34
N ARG A 55 3.60 -6.81 5.24
CA ARG A 55 4.59 -5.73 5.20
C ARG A 55 4.14 -4.62 4.26
N TRP A 56 4.39 -3.37 4.63
CA TRP A 56 4.05 -2.20 3.82
C TRP A 56 5.09 -1.09 4.00
N VAL A 57 5.14 -0.17 3.04
CA VAL A 57 6.01 1.00 3.14
C VAL A 57 5.32 2.07 3.96
N ASN A 58 5.97 2.51 5.03
CA ASN A 58 5.60 3.73 5.75
C ASN A 58 6.27 4.92 5.06
N LYS A 59 5.50 5.60 4.20
CA LYS A 59 6.00 6.71 3.37
C LYS A 59 6.43 7.93 4.20
N LEU A 60 5.87 8.11 5.39
CA LEU A 60 6.18 9.26 6.25
C LEU A 60 7.50 9.09 6.98
N GLU A 61 7.81 7.87 7.40
CA GLU A 61 9.01 7.56 8.19
C GLU A 61 10.10 6.86 7.36
N ASP A 62 9.92 6.78 6.05
CA ASP A 62 10.83 6.21 5.06
C ASP A 62 11.40 4.82 5.47
N ARG A 63 10.50 3.93 5.88
CA ARG A 63 10.87 2.56 6.30
C ARG A 63 9.81 1.54 5.95
N TRP A 64 10.18 0.27 6.08
CA TRP A 64 9.23 -0.85 6.06
C TRP A 64 8.66 -1.10 7.44
N ASP A 65 7.33 -1.19 7.52
CA ASP A 65 6.63 -1.66 8.70
C ASP A 65 6.07 -3.07 8.46
N SER A 66 5.78 -3.79 9.54
CA SER A 66 5.14 -5.10 9.48
C SER A 66 4.14 -5.34 10.60
N GLY A 67 3.20 -6.24 10.32
CA GLY A 67 2.26 -6.73 11.29
C GLY A 67 1.86 -8.17 11.01
N LEU A 68 1.53 -8.88 12.08
CA LEU A 68 0.91 -10.18 11.99
C LEU A 68 -0.59 -10.03 11.74
N TRP A 69 -1.08 -10.84 10.82
CA TRP A 69 -2.48 -10.99 10.49
C TRP A 69 -2.88 -12.45 10.71
N ILE A 70 -4.14 -12.67 11.03
CA ILE A 70 -4.70 -14.01 11.24
C ILE A 70 -6.03 -14.14 10.50
N MET A 71 -6.24 -15.31 9.91
CA MET A 71 -7.47 -15.69 9.25
C MET A 71 -7.82 -17.14 9.55
N ASN A 72 -9.07 -17.53 9.28
CA ASN A 72 -9.45 -18.94 9.21
C ASN A 72 -8.82 -19.58 7.96
N ALA A 73 -8.65 -20.90 7.97
CA ALA A 73 -8.06 -21.64 6.84
C ALA A 73 -8.89 -21.56 5.54
N ASP A 74 -10.18 -21.23 5.62
CA ASP A 74 -11.05 -20.95 4.47
C ASP A 74 -10.94 -19.50 3.94
N GLY A 75 -10.06 -18.69 4.53
CA GLY A 75 -9.86 -17.27 4.20
C GLY A 75 -10.83 -16.30 4.89
N SER A 76 -11.82 -16.81 5.63
CA SER A 76 -12.74 -15.96 6.38
C SER A 76 -12.08 -15.36 7.64
N ARG A 77 -12.71 -14.32 8.21
CA ARG A 77 -12.26 -13.64 9.44
C ARG A 77 -10.81 -13.13 9.39
N ASN A 78 -10.34 -12.72 8.21
CA ASN A 78 -9.04 -12.08 8.07
C ASN A 78 -8.98 -10.76 8.83
N ARG A 79 -8.00 -10.60 9.73
CA ARG A 79 -7.84 -9.41 10.55
C ARG A 79 -6.41 -9.20 11.03
N PHE A 80 -6.10 -7.94 11.33
CA PHE A 80 -4.88 -7.61 12.05
C PHE A 80 -4.86 -8.28 13.43
N LEU A 81 -3.70 -8.76 13.83
CA LEU A 81 -3.47 -9.38 15.12
C LEU A 81 -2.60 -8.51 16.02
N VAL A 82 -1.36 -8.23 15.60
CA VAL A 82 -0.37 -7.48 16.39
C VAL A 82 0.76 -6.95 15.49
N LYS A 83 1.46 -5.90 15.91
CA LYS A 83 2.71 -5.47 15.24
C LYS A 83 3.82 -6.51 15.46
N GLY A 84 4.64 -6.75 14.45
CA GLY A 84 5.72 -7.74 14.48
C GLY A 84 5.78 -8.61 13.22
N SER A 85 6.57 -9.67 13.28
CA SER A 85 6.76 -10.67 12.22
C SER A 85 7.18 -12.04 12.79
N ASN A 86 7.44 -12.99 11.89
CA ASN A 86 8.06 -14.29 12.22
C ASN A 86 7.27 -15.12 13.25
N ALA A 87 5.95 -15.12 13.12
CA ALA A 87 5.05 -15.84 14.02
C ALA A 87 5.33 -17.35 14.05
N ARG A 88 5.28 -17.98 15.22
CA ARG A 88 5.31 -19.45 15.38
C ARG A 88 4.25 -19.88 16.38
N TRP A 89 3.43 -20.86 16.00
CA TRP A 89 2.45 -21.46 16.90
C TRP A 89 3.14 -22.30 17.96
N SER A 90 2.61 -22.27 19.19
CA SER A 90 2.93 -23.30 20.17
C SER A 90 2.41 -24.66 19.68
N PRO A 91 3.02 -25.79 20.11
CA PRO A 91 2.58 -27.13 19.67
C PRO A 91 1.12 -27.45 19.97
N ASP A 92 0.57 -26.89 21.06
CA ASP A 92 -0.84 -27.03 21.46
C ASP A 92 -1.78 -26.02 20.76
N GLY A 93 -1.24 -25.09 19.95
CA GLY A 93 -1.99 -24.09 19.21
C GLY A 93 -2.59 -22.96 20.05
N THR A 94 -2.29 -22.88 21.34
CA THR A 94 -2.90 -21.87 22.24
C THR A 94 -2.17 -20.54 22.28
N ARG A 95 -0.92 -20.49 21.77
CA ARG A 95 -0.06 -19.30 21.80
C ARG A 95 0.67 -19.11 20.48
N ILE A 96 1.12 -17.87 20.26
CA ILE A 96 1.97 -17.48 19.14
C ILE A 96 3.17 -16.71 19.70
N ALA A 97 4.38 -17.16 19.36
CA ALA A 97 5.61 -16.41 19.56
C ALA A 97 5.89 -15.54 18.33
N TYR A 98 6.41 -14.32 18.51
CA TYR A 98 6.69 -13.36 17.44
C TYR A 98 7.78 -12.36 17.87
N PHE A 99 8.34 -11.64 16.90
CA PHE A 99 9.37 -10.60 17.10
C PHE A 99 8.96 -9.30 16.43
#